data_AF-A0A5C0SN71-F1
#
_entry.id   AF-A0A5C0SN71-F1
#
_cell.length_a   1.000
_cell.length_b   1.000
_cell.length_c   1.000
_cell.angle_alpha   90.00
_cell.angle_beta   90.00
_cell.angle_gamma   90.00
#
_symmetry.space_group_name_H-M   'P 1'
#
loop_
_entity.id
_entity.type
_entity.pdbx_description
1 polymer ?
#
loop_
_entity_poly.entity_id
_entity_poly.type
_entity_poly.pdbx_seq_one_letter_code
_entity_poly.pdbx_strand_id
1 'polypeptide(L)'
;MECGLYSFLLSFSFIFLDLYLFLKYEGMRPVRSEMQKKAVELGVDIVVFPGLILTVSIARILSELYNSALPFALGMVVATFFATVISLRLKNQPERFVRLTGKIAKNSGKIVAFNLLVLSVFTFFFLKALCRDVEMGPLLSIMVPLVLYGLLSLRYSSIVKQTILWRT
;
A
#
# COMPACT_ATOMS: atom_id res chain seq x y z
N MET A 1 22.68 5.11 -15.67
CA MET A 1 22.39 6.06 -14.55
C MET A 1 20.91 6.11 -14.20
N GLU A 2 20.00 6.05 -15.18
CA GLU A 2 18.55 6.19 -14.99
C GLU A 2 17.89 5.04 -14.18
N CYS A 3 18.29 3.79 -14.38
CA CYS A 3 17.72 2.65 -13.63
C CYS A 3 17.93 2.75 -12.11
N GLY A 4 19.08 3.30 -11.69
CA GLY A 4 19.38 3.51 -10.27
C GLY A 4 18.43 4.52 -9.63
N LEU A 5 18.07 5.59 -10.35
CA LEU A 5 17.09 6.58 -9.90
C LEU A 5 15.69 5.96 -9.78
N TYR A 6 15.25 5.19 -10.78
CA TYR A 6 13.94 4.54 -10.75
C TYR A 6 13.83 3.53 -9.60
N SER A 7 14.89 2.75 -9.39
CA SER A 7 14.97 1.79 -8.29
C SER A 7 14.99 2.49 -6.93
N PHE A 8 15.72 3.60 -6.82
CA PHE A 8 15.73 4.44 -5.61
C PHE A 8 14.34 5.02 -5.30
N LEU A 9 13.65 5.59 -6.29
CA LEU A 9 12.30 6.15 -6.10
C LEU A 9 11.29 5.09 -5.66
N LEU A 10 11.34 3.90 -6.27
CA LEU A 10 10.46 2.78 -5.89
C LEU A 10 10.80 2.25 -4.49
N SER A 11 12.09 2.05 -4.17
CA SER A 11 12.53 1.63 -2.84
C SER A 11 12.09 2.64 -1.77
N PHE A 12 12.35 3.92 -2.00
CA PHE A 12 11.98 4.99 -1.08
C PHE A 12 10.47 5.05 -0.84
N SER A 13 9.67 4.79 -1.87
CA SER A 13 8.21 4.73 -1.77
C SER A 13 7.72 3.63 -0.84
N PHE A 14 8.32 2.45 -0.91
CA PHE A 14 7.99 1.34 0.00
C PHE A 14 8.50 1.58 1.42
N ILE A 15 9.70 2.16 1.59
CA ILE A 15 10.21 2.55 2.91
C ILE A 15 9.28 3.57 3.57
N PHE A 16 8.76 4.54 2.79
CA PHE A 16 7.82 5.52 3.31
C PHE A 16 6.50 4.88 3.72
N LEU A 17 6.01 3.90 2.94
CA LEU A 17 4.83 3.11 3.29
C LEU A 17 5.03 2.33 4.59
N ASP A 18 6.20 1.70 4.78
CA ASP A 18 6.56 0.99 6.01
C ASP A 18 6.58 1.93 7.21
N LEU A 19 7.26 3.06 7.07
CA LEU A 19 7.35 4.07 8.13
C LEU A 19 5.97 4.63 8.48
N TYR A 20 5.13 4.89 7.48
CA TYR A 20 3.75 5.33 7.69
C TYR A 20 2.92 4.30 8.47
N LEU A 21 2.95 3.03 8.06
CA LEU A 21 2.25 1.97 8.77
C LEU A 21 2.79 1.80 10.18
N PHE A 22 4.11 1.85 10.35
CA PHE A 22 4.74 1.77 11.66
C PHE A 22 4.26 2.91 12.56
N LEU A 23 4.47 4.17 12.17
CA LEU A 23 4.11 5.33 12.98
C LEU A 23 2.62 5.43 13.29
N LYS A 24 1.75 5.09 12.33
CA LYS A 24 0.30 5.20 12.51
C LYS A 24 -0.29 4.11 13.42
N TYR A 25 0.31 2.93 13.41
CA TYR A 25 -0.22 1.76 14.11
C TYR A 25 0.65 1.31 15.30
N GLU A 26 1.82 1.92 15.50
CA GLU A 26 2.65 1.74 16.69
C GLU A 26 1.85 2.06 17.96
N GLY A 27 1.98 1.21 18.97
CA GLY A 27 1.27 1.39 20.24
C GLY A 27 -0.24 1.11 20.16
N MET A 28 -0.77 0.57 19.05
CA MET A 28 -2.17 0.17 18.96
C MET A 28 -2.53 -0.86 20.03
N ARG A 29 -3.28 -0.43 21.05
CA ARG A 29 -3.82 -1.28 22.13
C ARG A 29 -5.22 -1.77 21.77
N PRO A 30 -5.61 -3.00 22.19
CA PRO A 30 -6.92 -3.60 21.92
C PRO A 30 -8.06 -2.94 22.73
N VAL A 31 -8.30 -1.65 22.50
CA VAL A 31 -9.40 -0.90 23.12
C VAL A 31 -10.61 -0.92 22.20
N ARG A 32 -11.72 -1.48 22.70
CA ARG A 32 -12.90 -1.88 21.94
C ARG A 32 -13.57 -0.75 21.15
N SER A 33 -13.67 0.46 21.71
CA SER A 33 -14.35 1.61 21.10
C SER A 33 -13.62 2.16 19.87
N GLU A 34 -12.29 2.09 19.85
CA GLU A 34 -11.48 2.62 18.75
C GLU A 34 -11.18 1.58 17.66
N MET A 35 -11.28 0.30 18.00
CA MET A 35 -10.84 -0.79 17.11
C MET A 35 -11.66 -0.93 15.84
N GLN A 36 -12.96 -0.61 15.84
CA GLN A 36 -13.75 -0.64 14.60
C GLN A 36 -13.28 0.43 13.60
N LYS A 37 -12.99 1.65 14.08
CA LYS A 37 -12.47 2.73 13.23
C LYS A 37 -11.06 2.40 12.72
N LYS A 38 -10.19 1.93 13.60
CA LYS A 38 -8.82 1.48 13.27
C LYS A 38 -8.79 0.31 12.30
N ALA A 39 -9.73 -0.63 12.39
CA ALA A 39 -9.87 -1.73 11.43
C ALA A 39 -10.25 -1.26 10.02
N VAL A 40 -11.12 -0.25 9.94
CA VAL A 40 -11.50 0.36 8.66
C VAL A 40 -10.33 1.09 8.04
N GLU A 41 -9.64 1.93 8.82
CA GLU A 41 -8.44 2.63 8.38
C GLU A 41 -7.35 1.66 7.93
N LEU A 42 -7.10 0.59 8.70
CA LEU A 42 -6.10 -0.43 8.35
C LEU A 42 -6.43 -1.14 7.04
N GLY A 43 -7.70 -1.46 6.81
CA GLY A 43 -8.13 -2.07 5.55
C GLY A 43 -7.84 -1.16 4.34
N VAL A 44 -8.02 0.15 4.48
CA VAL A 44 -7.69 1.12 3.42
C VAL A 44 -6.18 1.25 3.25
N ASP A 45 -5.43 1.33 4.35
CA ASP A 45 -3.97 1.51 4.35
C ASP A 45 -3.23 0.27 3.81
N ILE A 46 -3.78 -0.93 3.96
CA ILE A 46 -3.21 -2.17 3.40
C ILE A 46 -3.65 -2.39 1.94
N VAL A 47 -4.88 -2.01 1.57
CA VAL A 47 -5.41 -2.37 0.24
C VAL A 47 -5.18 -1.31 -0.81
N VAL A 48 -5.30 -0.04 -0.42
CA VAL A 48 -5.40 1.06 -1.37
C VAL A 48 -4.13 1.89 -1.35
N PHE A 49 -3.67 2.26 -0.16
CA PHE A 49 -2.57 3.20 -0.01
C PHE A 49 -1.26 2.80 -0.73
N PRO A 50 -0.85 1.51 -0.78
CA PRO A 50 0.33 1.10 -1.54
C PRO A 50 0.17 1.37 -3.05
N GLY A 51 -1.04 1.13 -3.58
CA GLY A 51 -1.35 1.38 -4.99
C GLY A 51 -1.35 2.87 -5.34
N LEU A 52 -1.80 3.73 -4.44
CA LEU A 52 -1.76 5.19 -4.63
C LEU A 52 -0.32 5.71 -4.68
N ILE A 53 0.52 5.30 -3.72
CA ILE A 53 1.94 5.69 -3.69
C ILE A 53 2.66 5.21 -4.97
N LEU A 54 2.43 3.96 -5.37
CA LEU A 54 3.02 3.43 -6.60
C LEU A 54 2.55 4.19 -7.83
N THR A 55 1.26 4.50 -7.94
CA THR A 55 0.71 5.25 -9.09
C THR A 55 1.42 6.59 -9.26
N VAL A 56 1.62 7.34 -8.17
CA VAL A 56 2.34 8.63 -8.20
C VAL A 56 3.81 8.44 -8.61
N SER A 57 4.46 7.42 -8.05
CA SER A 57 5.88 7.13 -8.32
C SER A 57 6.12 6.72 -9.77
N ILE A 58 5.25 5.86 -10.31
CA ILE A 58 5.26 5.45 -11.72
C ILE A 58 4.99 6.63 -12.63
N ALA A 59 3.97 7.43 -12.32
CA ALA A 59 3.63 8.60 -13.12
C ALA A 59 4.78 9.62 -13.16
N ARG A 60 5.52 9.76 -12.04
CA ARG A 60 6.73 10.56 -11.98
C ARG A 60 7.85 9.99 -12.87
N ILE A 61 8.12 8.69 -12.76
CA ILE A 61 9.12 8.00 -13.60
C ILE A 61 8.79 8.13 -15.09
N LEU A 62 7.52 7.92 -15.47
CA LEU A 62 7.07 8.09 -16.86
C LEU A 62 7.23 9.54 -17.34
N SER A 63 7.03 10.52 -16.47
CA SER A 63 7.21 11.93 -16.83
C SER A 63 8.66 12.29 -17.12
N GLU A 64 9.58 11.72 -16.35
CA GLU A 64 11.02 11.85 -16.60
C GLU A 64 11.41 11.13 -17.89
N LEU A 65 10.89 9.92 -18.12
CA LEU A 65 11.16 9.14 -19.33
C LEU A 65 10.66 9.82 -20.62
N TYR A 66 9.46 10.39 -20.60
CA TYR A 66 8.86 11.06 -21.76
C TYR A 66 9.20 12.55 -21.84
N ASN A 67 9.99 13.08 -20.90
CA ASN A 67 10.25 14.51 -20.74
C ASN A 67 8.98 15.36 -20.86
N SER A 68 7.93 14.95 -20.15
CA SER A 68 6.59 15.52 -20.23
C SER A 68 5.95 15.53 -18.85
N ALA A 69 5.29 16.62 -18.48
CA ALA A 69 4.54 16.70 -17.22
C ALA A 69 3.20 15.95 -17.26
N LEU A 70 2.74 15.55 -18.45
CA LEU A 70 1.41 14.96 -18.64
C LEU A 70 1.21 13.64 -17.87
N PRO A 71 2.15 12.67 -17.89
CA PRO A 71 1.97 11.43 -17.14
C PRO A 71 1.82 11.68 -15.64
N PHE A 72 2.60 12.59 -15.06
CA PHE A 72 2.52 12.97 -13.65
C PHE A 72 1.20 13.63 -13.32
N ALA A 73 0.75 14.59 -14.15
CA ALA A 73 -0.55 15.23 -13.97
C ALA A 73 -1.70 14.21 -14.00
N LEU A 74 -1.69 13.29 -14.95
CA LEU A 74 -2.70 12.21 -15.04
C LEU A 74 -2.62 11.27 -13.83
N GLY A 75 -1.42 10.86 -13.43
CA GLY A 75 -1.23 10.02 -12.24
C GLY A 75 -1.75 10.67 -10.96
N MET A 76 -1.53 11.98 -10.80
CA MET A 76 -2.06 12.76 -9.68
C MET A 76 -3.59 12.84 -9.73
N VAL A 77 -4.18 13.12 -10.91
CA VAL A 77 -5.65 13.15 -11.07
C VAL A 77 -6.26 11.80 -10.71
N VAL A 78 -5.68 10.70 -11.18
CA VAL A 78 -6.13 9.34 -10.87
C VAL A 78 -6.02 9.07 -9.37
N ALA A 79 -4.86 9.36 -8.76
CA ALA A 79 -4.65 9.15 -7.33
C ALA A 79 -5.63 9.96 -6.46
N THR A 80 -5.83 11.24 -6.79
CA THR A 80 -6.79 12.11 -6.09
C THR A 80 -8.22 11.66 -6.30
N PHE A 81 -8.60 11.23 -7.50
CA PHE A 81 -9.94 10.69 -7.76
C PHE A 81 -10.21 9.45 -6.90
N PHE A 82 -9.31 8.47 -6.90
CA PHE A 82 -9.46 7.26 -6.07
C PHE A 82 -9.50 7.59 -4.58
N ALA A 83 -8.60 8.45 -4.10
CA ALA A 83 -8.61 8.91 -2.71
C ALA A 83 -9.96 9.55 -2.35
N THR A 84 -10.48 10.44 -3.20
CA THR A 84 -11.76 11.12 -2.99
C THR A 84 -12.94 10.14 -2.97
N VAL A 85 -12.99 9.20 -3.92
CA VAL A 85 -14.04 8.16 -3.96
C VAL A 85 -14.04 7.33 -2.69
N ILE A 86 -12.86 6.95 -2.19
CA ILE A 86 -12.72 6.17 -0.96
C ILE A 86 -13.14 6.98 0.25
N SER A 87 -12.67 8.22 0.38
CA SER A 87 -13.09 9.13 1.45
C SER A 87 -14.60 9.35 1.47
N LEU A 88 -15.22 9.56 0.31
CA LEU A 88 -16.66 9.72 0.19
C LEU A 88 -17.42 8.45 0.56
N ARG A 89 -16.97 7.28 0.12
CA ARG A 89 -17.61 6.02 0.50
C ARG A 89 -17.45 5.69 1.98
N LEU A 90 -16.31 6.04 2.57
CA LEU A 90 -16.05 5.88 4.00
C LEU A 90 -16.96 6.79 4.83
N LYS A 91 -17.21 8.03 4.36
CA LYS A 91 -18.15 8.97 4.99
C LYS A 91 -19.62 8.55 4.82
N ASN A 92 -20.01 8.10 3.62
CA ASN A 92 -21.41 7.88 3.27
C ASN A 92 -21.92 6.46 3.57
N GLN A 93 -21.05 5.45 3.63
CA GLN A 93 -21.44 4.04 3.83
C GLN A 93 -20.56 3.33 4.87
N PRO A 94 -20.48 3.85 6.12
CA PRO A 94 -19.60 3.31 7.15
C PRO A 94 -19.91 1.84 7.45
N GLU A 95 -21.18 1.43 7.46
CA GLU A 95 -21.57 0.05 7.75
C GLU A 95 -21.10 -0.96 6.70
N ARG A 96 -21.19 -0.63 5.41
CA ARG A 96 -20.69 -1.48 4.33
C ARG A 96 -19.17 -1.58 4.39
N PHE A 97 -18.50 -0.48 4.72
CA PHE A 97 -17.06 -0.46 4.94
C PHE A 97 -16.65 -1.34 6.12
N VAL A 98 -17.35 -1.25 7.25
CA VAL A 98 -17.12 -2.10 8.44
C VAL A 98 -17.34 -3.58 8.12
N ARG A 99 -18.35 -3.93 7.31
CA ARG A 99 -18.52 -5.32 6.85
C ARG A 99 -17.40 -5.77 5.93
N LEU A 100 -16.97 -4.92 5.00
CA LEU A 100 -15.87 -5.22 4.09
C LEU A 100 -14.56 -5.40 4.87
N THR A 101 -14.27 -4.51 5.82
CA THR A 101 -13.07 -4.57 6.64
C THR A 101 -13.12 -5.70 7.66
N GLY A 102 -14.30 -6.08 8.14
CA GLY A 102 -14.50 -7.32 8.89
C GLY A 102 -14.17 -8.57 8.05
N LYS A 103 -14.55 -8.61 6.77
CA LYS A 103 -14.13 -9.67 5.84
C LYS A 103 -12.61 -9.61 5.58
N ILE A 104 -12.05 -8.42 5.44
CA ILE A 104 -10.61 -8.21 5.27
C ILE A 104 -9.86 -8.72 6.49
N ALA A 105 -10.29 -8.37 7.70
CA ALA A 105 -9.69 -8.82 8.95
C ALA A 105 -9.76 -10.36 9.13
N LYS A 106 -10.87 -10.99 8.74
CA LYS A 106 -11.01 -12.46 8.77
C LYS A 106 -10.04 -13.15 7.80
N ASN A 107 -9.84 -12.55 6.62
CA ASN A 107 -9.00 -13.08 5.53
C ASN A 107 -7.67 -12.32 5.40
N SER A 108 -7.22 -11.65 6.45
CA SER A 108 -6.16 -10.64 6.34
C SER A 108 -4.85 -11.21 5.83
N GLY A 109 -4.50 -12.43 6.24
CA GLY A 109 -3.35 -13.14 5.71
C GLY A 109 -3.39 -13.33 4.19
N LYS A 110 -4.55 -13.71 3.64
CA LYS A 110 -4.71 -13.91 2.19
C LYS A 110 -4.66 -12.59 1.42
N ILE A 111 -5.25 -11.54 1.97
CA ILE A 111 -5.31 -10.23 1.31
C ILE A 111 -3.93 -9.55 1.33
N VAL A 112 -3.21 -9.63 2.45
CA VAL A 112 -1.84 -9.13 2.52
C VAL A 112 -0.94 -9.92 1.56
N ALA A 113 -1.05 -11.25 1.52
CA ALA A 113 -0.29 -12.08 0.58
C ALA A 113 -0.62 -11.76 -0.89
N PHE A 114 -1.89 -11.56 -1.22
CA PHE A 114 -2.32 -11.17 -2.55
C PHE A 114 -1.78 -9.79 -2.94
N ASN A 115 -1.90 -8.79 -2.05
CA ASN A 115 -1.35 -7.46 -2.32
C ASN A 115 0.16 -7.50 -2.46
N LEU A 116 0.86 -8.23 -1.59
CA LEU A 116 2.31 -8.41 -1.69
C LEU A 116 2.69 -9.02 -3.04
N LEU A 117 1.98 -10.07 -3.48
CA LEU A 117 2.21 -10.69 -4.78
C LEU A 117 1.99 -9.71 -5.93
N VAL A 118 0.87 -8.98 -5.93
CA VAL A 118 0.55 -8.00 -6.98
C VAL A 118 1.61 -6.89 -7.03
N LEU A 119 1.99 -6.33 -5.88
CA LEU A 119 3.00 -5.29 -5.78
C LEU A 119 4.37 -5.80 -6.25
N SER A 120 4.78 -7.00 -5.84
CA SER A 120 6.05 -7.62 -6.25
C SER A 120 6.10 -7.86 -7.76
N VAL A 121 5.06 -8.50 -8.30
CA VAL A 121 4.96 -8.82 -9.72
C VAL A 121 4.96 -7.55 -10.56
N PHE A 122 4.13 -6.58 -10.19
CA PHE A 122 4.03 -5.31 -10.89
C PHE A 122 5.37 -4.56 -10.88
N THR A 123 5.99 -4.43 -9.70
CA THR A 123 7.26 -3.71 -9.55
C THR A 123 8.38 -4.37 -10.34
N PHE A 124 8.45 -5.70 -10.32
CA PHE A 124 9.43 -6.45 -11.11
C PHE A 124 9.25 -6.23 -12.61
N PHE A 125 8.02 -6.36 -13.13
CA PHE A 125 7.74 -6.14 -14.55
C PHE A 125 8.03 -4.70 -14.97
N PHE A 126 7.68 -3.73 -14.13
CA PHE A 126 7.93 -2.32 -14.40
C PHE A 126 9.44 -2.01 -14.46
N LEU A 127 10.22 -2.51 -13.50
CA LEU A 127 11.68 -2.39 -13.52
C LEU A 127 12.30 -3.08 -14.74
N LYS A 128 11.83 -4.28 -15.07
CA LYS A 128 12.31 -5.01 -16.25
C LYS A 128 12.04 -4.24 -17.54
N ALA A 129 10.86 -3.61 -17.65
CA ALA A 129 10.53 -2.79 -18.81
C ALA A 129 11.43 -1.55 -18.94
N LEU A 130 11.80 -0.93 -17.81
CA LEU A 130 12.64 0.27 -17.81
C LEU A 130 14.14 -0.02 -17.96
N CYS A 131 14.62 -1.06 -17.27
CA CYS A 131 16.06 -1.32 -17.13
C CYS A 131 16.59 -2.41 -18.06
N ARG A 132 15.72 -3.17 -18.75
CA ARG A 132 15.99 -4.40 -19.52
C ARG A 132 16.57 -5.55 -18.68
N ASP A 133 17.67 -5.30 -17.98
CA ASP A 133 18.29 -6.19 -17.03
C ASP A 133 18.09 -5.66 -15.61
N VAL A 134 17.60 -6.53 -14.73
CA VAL A 134 17.37 -6.20 -13.32
C VAL A 134 18.47 -6.84 -12.50
N GLU A 135 19.44 -6.02 -12.07
CA GLU A 135 20.48 -6.47 -11.15
C GLU A 135 19.89 -6.84 -9.77
N MET A 136 20.54 -7.77 -9.09
CA MET A 136 20.08 -8.27 -7.78
C MET A 136 20.10 -7.18 -6.69
N GLY A 137 21.05 -6.25 -6.73
CA GLY A 137 21.14 -5.15 -5.74
C GLY A 137 19.89 -4.25 -5.73
N PRO A 138 19.54 -3.61 -6.86
CA PRO A 138 18.32 -2.84 -7.02
C PRO A 138 17.05 -3.63 -6.67
N LEU A 139 16.97 -4.91 -7.09
CA LEU A 139 15.85 -5.77 -6.76
C LEU A 139 15.70 -5.96 -5.24
N LEU A 140 16.80 -6.25 -4.54
CA LEU A 140 16.81 -6.40 -3.08
C LEU A 140 16.43 -5.11 -2.36
N SER A 141 16.88 -3.95 -2.86
CA SER A 141 16.56 -2.64 -2.27
C SER A 141 15.06 -2.33 -2.26
N ILE A 142 14.29 -2.99 -3.13
CA ILE A 142 12.84 -2.84 -3.24
C ILE A 142 12.12 -3.98 -2.51
N MET A 143 12.62 -5.21 -2.66
CA MET A 143 12.02 -6.38 -2.04
C MET A 143 12.08 -6.35 -0.51
N VAL A 144 13.15 -5.80 0.08
CA VAL A 144 13.27 -5.72 1.55
C VAL A 144 12.17 -4.84 2.16
N PRO A 145 11.97 -3.57 1.75
CA PRO A 145 10.83 -2.77 2.18
C PRO A 145 9.49 -3.44 1.88
N LEU A 146 9.35 -4.05 0.70
CA LEU A 146 8.09 -4.69 0.32
C LEU A 146 7.72 -5.88 1.23
N VAL A 147 8.71 -6.70 1.62
CA VAL A 147 8.52 -7.77 2.61
C VAL A 147 8.20 -7.19 3.99
N LEU A 148 8.88 -6.12 4.40
CA LEU A 148 8.61 -5.45 5.67
C LEU A 148 7.17 -4.91 5.73
N TYR A 149 6.69 -4.31 4.65
CA TYR A 149 5.29 -3.92 4.47
C TYR A 149 4.34 -5.09 4.70
N GLY A 150 4.63 -6.24 4.10
CA GLY A 150 3.86 -7.46 4.28
C GLY A 150 3.81 -7.91 5.74
N LEU A 151 4.96 -7.90 6.43
CA LEU A 151 5.06 -8.29 7.84
C LEU A 151 4.32 -7.33 8.77
N LEU A 152 4.46 -6.02 8.57
CA LEU A 152 3.74 -4.99 9.33
C LEU A 152 2.23 -5.11 9.11
N SER A 153 1.81 -5.24 7.86
CA SER A 153 0.40 -5.43 7.49
C SER A 153 -0.21 -6.66 8.14
N LEU A 154 0.52 -7.79 8.17
CA LEU A 154 0.11 -9.01 8.87
C LEU A 154 0.01 -8.79 10.38
N ARG A 155 1.01 -8.16 10.98
CA ARG A 155 1.05 -7.89 12.43
C ARG A 155 -0.16 -7.07 12.87
N TYR A 156 -0.41 -5.92 12.23
CA TYR A 156 -1.53 -5.05 12.61
C TYR A 156 -2.88 -5.69 12.30
N SER A 157 -2.98 -6.45 11.20
CA SER A 157 -4.18 -7.20 10.89
C SER A 157 -4.49 -8.28 11.94
N SER A 158 -3.47 -8.92 12.51
CA SER A 158 -3.63 -9.91 13.58
C SER A 158 -4.19 -9.27 14.86
N ILE A 159 -3.67 -8.11 15.26
CA ILE A 159 -4.13 -7.34 16.42
C ILE A 159 -5.62 -6.96 16.26
N VAL A 160 -6.00 -6.47 15.09
CA VAL A 160 -7.39 -6.15 14.76
C VAL A 160 -8.27 -7.40 14.77
N LYS A 161 -7.82 -8.50 14.17
CA LYS A 161 -8.55 -9.78 14.13
C LYS A 161 -8.81 -10.32 15.53
N GLN A 162 -7.81 -10.33 16.41
CA GLN A 162 -7.96 -10.77 17.80
C GLN A 162 -9.05 -9.96 18.51
N THR A 163 -9.05 -8.64 18.34
CA THR A 163 -10.01 -7.77 19.04
C THR A 163 -11.44 -7.86 18.49
N ILE A 164 -11.60 -8.16 17.20
CA ILE A 164 -12.92 -8.31 16.56
C ILE A 164 -13.53 -9.70 16.79
N LEU A 165 -12.71 -10.76 16.85
CA LEU A 165 -13.20 -12.14 17.02
C LEU A 165 -13.64 -12.47 18.44
N TRP A 166 -13.21 -11.73 19.47
CA TRP A 166 -13.77 -11.83 20.83
C TRP A 166 -15.26 -11.41 20.93
N ARG A 167 -15.90 -11.13 19.80
CA ARG A 167 -17.31 -10.72 19.65
C ARG A 167 -18.22 -11.87 19.16
N THR A 168 -17.68 -13.04 18.85
CA THR A 168 -18.41 -14.27 18.47
C THR A 168 -18.10 -15.35 19.48
#